data_AF-E7GFX4-F1
#
_entry.id   AF-E7GFX4-F1
#
_cell.length_a   1.000
_cell.length_b   1.000
_cell.length_c   1.000
_cell.angle_alpha   90.00
_cell.angle_beta   90.00
_cell.angle_gamma   90.00
#
_symmetry.space_group_name_H-M   'P 1'
#
loop_
_entity.id
_entity.type
_entity.pdbx_description
1 polymer ?
#
loop_
_entity_poly.entity_id
_entity_poly.type
_entity_poly.pdbx_seq_one_letter_code
_entity_poly.pdbx_strand_id
1 'polypeptide(L)'
;MGSIKLLLTKKAILFLSCATIPLKFFPFTGIIMVIVIDGQQYQIASYYGASITQREIIGDIYYLVIKQHQYRIEFKIKTGLTYTLDAPENGIMLRNVEESLLGQVEMKIYEHQQCKENLLFDHCGIENDNFFV
;
A
#
# COMPACT_ATOMS: atom_id res chain seq x y z
N MET A 1 -25.07 29.80 12.79
CA MET A 1 -24.60 28.61 13.54
C MET A 1 -23.97 27.65 12.55
N GLY A 2 -22.64 27.72 12.41
CA GLY A 2 -21.90 26.83 11.52
C GLY A 2 -21.69 25.49 12.22
N SER A 3 -22.27 24.43 11.67
CA SER A 3 -22.07 23.08 12.17
C SER A 3 -20.59 22.70 11.98
N ILE A 4 -19.85 22.66 13.08
CA ILE A 4 -18.53 22.03 13.13
C ILE A 4 -18.77 20.56 12.79
N LYS A 5 -18.43 20.18 11.54
CA LYS A 5 -18.45 18.80 11.09
C LYS A 5 -17.29 18.12 11.82
N LEU A 6 -17.57 17.58 13.00
CA LEU A 6 -16.64 16.76 13.75
C LEU A 6 -16.20 15.63 12.81
N LEU A 7 -14.97 15.70 12.29
CA LEU A 7 -14.37 14.64 11.49
C LEU A 7 -14.18 13.46 12.43
N LEU A 8 -15.20 12.59 12.51
CA LEU A 8 -15.11 11.30 13.16
C LEU A 8 -13.97 10.54 12.49
N THR A 9 -12.84 10.47 13.18
CA THR A 9 -11.66 9.74 12.75
C THR A 9 -12.00 8.26 12.88
N LYS A 10 -12.18 7.57 11.76
CA LYS A 10 -12.42 6.12 11.75
C LYS A 10 -11.16 5.40 12.23
N LYS A 11 -11.34 4.32 13.00
CA LYS A 11 -10.21 3.48 13.41
C LYS A 11 -9.88 2.55 12.25
N ALA A 12 -8.70 2.72 11.67
CA ALA A 12 -8.25 1.90 10.56
C ALA A 12 -6.85 1.32 10.79
N ILE A 13 -6.64 0.08 10.32
CA ILE A 13 -5.34 -0.58 10.31
C ILE A 13 -5.09 -1.05 8.88
N LEU A 14 -3.91 -0.75 8.36
CA LEU A 14 -3.49 -1.12 7.01
C LEU A 14 -2.24 -2.01 7.07
N PHE A 15 -2.31 -3.13 6.36
CA PHE A 15 -1.14 -3.89 5.93
C PHE A 15 -1.21 -4.04 4.40
N LEU A 16 -0.14 -3.72 3.69
CA LEU A 16 0.00 -3.90 2.26
C LEU A 16 1.39 -4.46 1.95
N SER A 17 1.43 -5.56 1.21
CA SER A 17 2.66 -6.13 0.66
C SER A 17 2.48 -6.41 -0.83
N CYS A 18 3.44 -5.95 -1.61
CA CYS A 18 3.55 -6.19 -3.04
C CYS A 18 4.93 -6.78 -3.33
N ALA A 19 5.00 -7.96 -3.94
CA ALA A 19 6.27 -8.63 -4.22
C ALA A 19 6.25 -9.29 -5.59
N THR A 20 7.38 -9.27 -6.29
CA THR A 20 7.55 -10.04 -7.54
C THR A 20 7.68 -11.52 -7.19
N ILE A 21 6.71 -12.31 -7.64
CA ILE A 21 6.69 -13.76 -7.45
C ILE A 21 7.25 -14.42 -8.72
N PRO A 22 8.37 -15.15 -8.63
CA PRO A 22 8.95 -15.82 -9.78
C PRO A 22 8.13 -17.08 -10.12
N LEU A 23 7.23 -16.98 -11.11
CA LEU A 23 6.73 -18.16 -11.80
C LEU A 23 7.64 -18.41 -13.00
N LYS A 24 8.13 -19.64 -13.13
CA LYS A 24 9.15 -20.11 -14.08
C LYS A 24 9.26 -19.35 -15.42
N PHE A 25 8.13 -19.07 -16.08
CA PHE A 25 8.11 -18.36 -17.37
C PHE A 25 7.37 -17.01 -17.34
N PHE A 26 6.62 -16.69 -16.29
CA PHE A 26 5.76 -15.50 -16.21
C PHE A 26 5.78 -14.91 -14.80
N PRO A 27 6.83 -14.17 -14.41
CA PRO A 27 6.81 -13.49 -13.12
C PRO A 27 5.58 -12.58 -13.03
N PHE A 28 4.99 -12.51 -11.85
CA PHE A 28 3.87 -11.62 -11.59
C PHE A 28 4.07 -10.90 -10.26
N THR A 29 3.44 -9.75 -10.09
CA THR A 29 3.42 -9.09 -8.79
C THR A 29 2.29 -9.67 -7.94
N GLY A 30 2.66 -10.38 -6.88
CA GLY A 30 1.75 -10.81 -5.84
C GLY A 30 1.39 -9.65 -4.92
N ILE A 31 0.13 -9.63 -4.48
CA ILE A 31 -0.44 -8.62 -3.59
C ILE A 31 -1.08 -9.35 -2.42
N ILE A 32 -0.79 -8.89 -1.21
CA ILE A 32 -1.54 -9.20 0.00
C ILE A 32 -1.79 -7.89 0.73
N MET A 33 -3.05 -7.49 0.81
CA MET A 33 -3.49 -6.36 1.60
C MET A 33 -4.58 -6.80 2.57
N VAL A 34 -4.45 -6.34 3.81
CA VAL A 34 -5.49 -6.41 4.82
C VAL A 34 -5.77 -5.00 5.29
N ILE A 35 -7.05 -4.61 5.28
CA ILE A 35 -7.50 -3.39 5.91
C ILE A 35 -8.60 -3.69 6.91
N VAL A 36 -8.50 -3.12 8.11
CA VAL A 36 -9.54 -3.17 9.13
C VAL A 36 -10.10 -1.78 9.28
N ILE A 37 -11.42 -1.61 9.15
CA ILE A 37 -12.12 -0.32 9.34
C ILE A 37 -13.22 -0.54 10.37
N ASP A 38 -13.16 0.19 11.48
CA ASP A 38 -14.13 0.11 12.58
C ASP A 38 -14.39 -1.33 13.06
N GLY A 39 -13.33 -2.15 13.07
CA GLY A 39 -13.36 -3.56 13.50
C GLY A 39 -13.71 -4.57 12.41
N GLN A 40 -14.14 -4.12 11.23
CA GLN A 40 -14.43 -5.01 10.10
C GLN A 40 -13.19 -5.19 9.21
N GLN A 41 -12.79 -6.44 8.96
CA GLN A 41 -11.65 -6.77 8.12
C GLN A 41 -12.05 -6.99 6.65
N TYR A 42 -11.23 -6.47 5.73
CA TYR A 42 -11.32 -6.65 4.30
C TYR A 42 -9.97 -7.12 3.75
N GLN A 43 -10.01 -8.04 2.79
CA GLN A 43 -8.83 -8.64 2.19
C GLN A 43 -8.80 -8.38 0.69
N ILE A 44 -7.67 -7.91 0.20
CA ILE A 44 -7.39 -7.75 -1.23
C ILE A 44 -6.13 -8.54 -1.53
N ALA A 45 -6.22 -9.54 -2.41
CA ALA A 45 -5.09 -10.43 -2.67
C ALA A 45 -5.10 -10.95 -4.11
N SER A 46 -3.91 -11.20 -4.66
CA SER A 46 -3.79 -11.68 -6.05
C SER A 46 -4.50 -13.00 -6.30
N TYR A 47 -4.53 -13.91 -5.32
CA TYR A 47 -5.27 -15.16 -5.40
C TYR A 47 -6.81 -14.98 -5.32
N TYR A 48 -7.28 -13.78 -4.97
CA TYR A 48 -8.67 -13.33 -5.12
C TYR A 48 -8.87 -12.41 -6.33
N GLY A 49 -7.94 -12.41 -7.28
CA GLY A 49 -8.04 -11.62 -8.51
C GLY A 49 -7.60 -10.16 -8.37
N ALA A 50 -6.88 -9.79 -7.30
CA ALA A 50 -6.29 -8.47 -7.21
C ALA A 50 -5.13 -8.30 -8.20
N SER A 51 -5.04 -7.13 -8.81
CA SER A 51 -3.92 -6.74 -9.68
C SER A 51 -3.54 -5.28 -9.49
N ILE A 52 -2.27 -4.97 -9.71
CA ILE A 52 -1.78 -3.59 -9.80
C ILE A 52 -2.00 -3.12 -11.22
N THR A 53 -2.77 -2.05 -11.38
CA THR A 53 -3.07 -1.48 -12.70
C THR A 53 -2.24 -0.25 -13.03
N GLN A 54 -1.74 0.44 -12.01
CA GLN A 54 -0.88 1.61 -12.15
C GLN A 54 0.10 1.65 -10.98
N ARG A 55 1.35 2.02 -11.27
CA ARG A 55 2.36 2.39 -10.28
C ARG A 55 3.25 3.45 -10.90
N GLU A 56 3.56 4.50 -10.15
CA GLU A 56 4.45 5.57 -10.61
C GLU A 56 5.10 6.30 -9.43
N ILE A 57 6.21 6.97 -9.70
CA ILE A 57 6.90 7.84 -8.75
C ILE A 57 6.87 9.26 -9.32
N ILE A 58 6.40 10.22 -8.54
CA ILE A 58 6.46 11.65 -8.88
C ILE A 58 7.09 12.40 -7.70
N GLY A 59 8.33 12.84 -7.87
CA GLY A 59 9.10 13.43 -6.78
C GLY A 59 9.39 12.40 -5.68
N ASP A 60 9.01 12.73 -4.45
CA ASP A 60 9.15 11.89 -3.25
C ASP A 60 7.88 11.07 -2.93
N ILE A 61 6.97 10.96 -3.89
CA ILE A 61 5.65 10.35 -3.70
C ILE A 61 5.48 9.16 -4.63
N TYR A 62 5.11 8.03 -4.05
CA TYR A 62 4.73 6.82 -4.76
C TYR A 62 3.22 6.76 -4.92
N TYR A 63 2.77 6.48 -6.13
CA TYR A 63 1.36 6.27 -6.45
C TYR A 63 1.15 4.81 -6.85
N LEU A 64 0.10 4.19 -6.33
CA LEU A 64 -0.24 2.81 -6.59
C LEU A 64 -1.74 2.66 -6.77
N VAL A 65 -2.17 1.90 -7.77
CA VAL A 65 -3.58 1.56 -7.97
C VAL A 65 -3.75 0.05 -8.05
N ILE A 66 -4.52 -0.48 -7.10
CA ILE A 66 -4.90 -1.90 -7.01
C ILE A 66 -6.37 -2.03 -7.39
N LYS A 67 -6.70 -3.04 -8.21
CA LYS A 67 -8.09 -3.42 -8.51
C LYS A 67 -8.37 -4.85 -8.10
N GLN A 68 -9.56 -5.09 -7.54
CA GLN A 68 -10.12 -6.41 -7.29
C GLN A 68 -11.64 -6.37 -7.52
N HIS A 69 -12.12 -7.00 -8.58
CA HIS A 69 -13.53 -6.97 -8.99
C HIS A 69 -14.05 -5.52 -9.13
N GLN A 70 -15.12 -5.16 -8.42
CA GLN A 70 -15.71 -3.81 -8.40
C GLN A 70 -14.89 -2.79 -7.58
N TYR A 71 -13.87 -3.24 -6.85
CA TYR A 71 -13.08 -2.37 -6.00
C TYR A 71 -11.84 -1.86 -6.70
N ARG A 72 -11.55 -0.58 -6.46
CA ARG A 72 -10.35 0.10 -6.90
C ARG A 72 -9.79 0.88 -5.71
N ILE A 73 -8.58 0.54 -5.31
CA ILE A 73 -7.88 1.21 -4.20
C ILE A 73 -6.74 2.03 -4.80
N GLU A 74 -6.76 3.32 -4.51
CA GLU A 74 -5.66 4.22 -4.85
C GLU A 74 -4.85 4.52 -3.59
N PHE A 75 -3.54 4.55 -3.75
CA PHE A 75 -2.60 4.94 -2.72
C PHE A 75 -1.75 6.10 -3.20
N LYS A 76 -1.51 7.01 -2.27
CA LYS A 76 -0.45 8.00 -2.34
C LYS A 76 0.41 7.81 -1.09
N ILE A 77 1.66 7.41 -1.30
CA ILE A 77 2.58 6.99 -0.25
C ILE A 77 3.77 7.94 -0.24
N LYS A 78 4.07 8.49 0.93
CA LYS A 78 5.28 9.25 1.19
C LYS A 78 6.09 8.49 2.25
N THR A 79 7.32 8.11 1.92
CA THR A 79 8.16 7.31 2.82
C THR A 79 8.63 8.09 4.04
N GLY A 80 8.91 9.39 3.90
CA GLY A 80 9.54 10.17 4.98
C GLY A 80 11.04 9.92 5.04
N LEU A 81 11.63 10.03 6.23
CA LEU A 81 13.05 9.73 6.44
C LEU A 81 13.29 8.22 6.34
N THR A 82 14.18 7.81 5.45
CA THR A 82 14.55 6.39 5.27
C THR A 82 15.94 6.09 5.82
N TYR A 83 16.15 4.83 6.16
CA TYR A 83 17.45 4.27 6.52
C TYR A 83 17.69 3.03 5.66
N THR A 84 18.92 2.90 5.17
CA THR A 84 19.36 1.71 4.44
C THR A 84 19.65 0.59 5.43
N LEU A 85 19.04 -0.57 5.23
CA LEU A 85 19.34 -1.79 5.95
C LEU A 85 19.89 -2.85 5.00
N ASP A 86 20.90 -3.58 5.47
CA ASP A 86 21.35 -4.78 4.77
C ASP A 86 20.20 -5.79 4.78
N ALA A 87 20.00 -6.49 3.66
CA ALA A 87 18.97 -7.50 3.50
C ALA A 87 19.53 -8.76 2.80
N PRO A 88 18.98 -9.94 3.12
CA PRO A 88 19.51 -11.20 2.62
C PRO A 88 19.11 -11.45 1.16
N GLU A 89 20.04 -12.06 0.43
CA GLU A 89 19.86 -12.72 -0.85
C GLU A 89 20.53 -14.09 -0.75
N ASN A 90 19.75 -15.16 -0.93
CA ASN A 90 20.22 -16.55 -0.75
C ASN A 90 20.90 -16.81 0.62
N GLY A 91 20.45 -16.12 1.68
CA GLY A 91 21.00 -16.25 3.03
C GLY A 91 22.25 -15.41 3.32
N ILE A 92 22.70 -14.60 2.37
CA ILE A 92 23.86 -13.70 2.51
C ILE A 92 23.38 -12.25 2.40
N MET A 93 23.86 -11.35 3.26
CA MET A 93 23.47 -9.93 3.29
C MET A 93 24.12 -9.15 2.15
N LEU A 94 23.61 -9.33 0.93
CA LEU A 94 24.20 -8.79 -0.31
C LEU A 94 23.43 -7.61 -0.91
N ARG A 95 22.18 -7.40 -0.50
CA ARG A 95 21.31 -6.34 -1.01
C ARG A 95 20.96 -5.35 0.10
N ASN A 96 20.43 -4.21 -0.29
CA ASN A 96 19.97 -3.17 0.62
C ASN A 96 18.48 -2.91 0.41
N VAL A 97 17.77 -2.61 1.50
CA VAL A 97 16.41 -2.09 1.48
C VAL A 97 16.35 -0.72 2.13
N GLU A 98 15.47 0.14 1.63
CA GLU A 98 15.16 1.42 2.26
C GLU A 98 13.93 1.24 3.16
N GLU A 99 14.11 1.48 4.45
CA GLU A 99 13.04 1.39 5.45
C GLU A 99 12.73 2.75 6.08
N SER A 100 11.46 3.01 6.34
CA SER A 100 11.00 4.15 7.15
C SER A 100 9.94 3.74 8.15
N LEU A 101 9.93 4.42 9.30
CA LEU A 101 8.85 4.37 10.29
C LEU A 101 7.99 5.64 10.31
N LEU A 102 8.32 6.61 9.45
CA LEU A 102 7.64 7.91 9.36
C LEU A 102 6.76 8.01 8.10
N GLY A 103 6.39 6.86 7.54
CA GLY A 103 5.58 6.77 6.34
C GLY A 103 4.22 7.41 6.52
N GLN A 104 3.74 8.07 5.46
CA GLN A 104 2.39 8.60 5.37
C GLN A 104 1.70 8.00 4.16
N VAL A 105 0.48 7.54 4.36
CA VAL A 105 -0.33 6.91 3.32
C VAL A 105 -1.71 7.55 3.27
N GLU A 106 -2.05 8.13 2.12
CA GLU A 106 -3.44 8.44 1.77
C GLU A 106 -3.97 7.26 0.94
N MET A 107 -5.06 6.67 1.40
CA MET A 107 -5.77 5.59 0.71
C MET A 107 -7.19 6.02 0.37
N LYS A 108 -7.57 5.85 -0.89
CA LYS A 108 -8.96 5.98 -1.34
C LYS A 108 -9.51 4.65 -1.81
N ILE A 109 -10.67 4.27 -1.28
CA ILE A 109 -11.37 3.05 -1.66
C ILE A 109 -12.57 3.43 -2.50
N TYR A 110 -12.58 2.97 -3.74
CA TYR A 110 -13.68 3.11 -4.66
C TYR A 110 -14.40 1.78 -4.82
N GLU A 111 -15.72 1.85 -4.84
CA GLU A 111 -16.58 0.77 -5.31
C GLU A 111 -17.27 1.27 -6.59
N HIS A 112 -17.00 0.60 -7.71
CA HIS A 112 -17.29 1.11 -9.05
C HIS A 112 -16.64 2.50 -9.26
N GLN A 113 -17.43 3.56 -9.43
CA GLN A 113 -16.95 4.94 -9.61
C GLN A 113 -17.13 5.80 -8.35
N GLN A 114 -17.73 5.26 -7.30
CA GLN A 114 -18.02 6.03 -6.09
C GLN A 114 -16.89 5.84 -5.07
N CYS A 115 -16.32 6.94 -4.59
CA CYS A 115 -15.41 6.93 -3.44
C CYS A 115 -16.21 6.62 -2.18
N LYS A 116 -15.91 5.48 -1.53
CA LYS A 116 -16.58 5.03 -0.31
C LYS A 116 -15.82 5.47 0.93
N GLU A 117 -14.49 5.41 0.87
CA GLU A 117 -13.63 5.75 2.00
C GLU A 117 -12.43 6.56 1.53
N ASN A 118 -12.02 7.50 2.38
CA ASN A 118 -10.75 8.21 2.27
C ASN A 118 -10.07 8.14 3.64
N LEU A 119 -8.94 7.44 3.70
CA LEU A 119 -8.24 7.13 4.94
C LEU A 119 -6.83 7.70 4.89
N LEU A 120 -6.41 8.27 6.01
CA LEU A 120 -5.07 8.80 6.21
C LEU A 120 -4.40 7.98 7.31
N PHE A 121 -3.21 7.48 7.00
CA PHE A 121 -2.36 6.76 7.93
C PHE A 121 -1.05 7.51 8.11
N ASP A 122 -0.69 7.79 9.35
CA ASP A 122 0.57 8.42 9.74
C ASP A 122 1.46 7.42 10.49
N HIS A 123 2.78 7.61 10.42
CA HIS A 123 3.78 6.75 11.07
C HIS A 123 3.69 5.28 10.63
N CYS A 124 3.54 5.06 9.32
CA CYS A 124 3.56 3.74 8.72
C CYS A 124 5.00 3.21 8.61
N GLY A 125 5.19 1.94 8.95
CA GLY A 125 6.36 1.18 8.52
C GLY A 125 6.29 0.95 7.01
N ILE A 126 7.32 1.39 6.28
CA ILE A 126 7.41 1.19 4.83
C ILE A 126 8.81 0.67 4.51
N GLU A 127 8.87 -0.50 3.88
CA GLU A 127 10.06 -1.07 3.27
C GLU A 127 9.88 -1.01 1.75
N ASN A 128 10.89 -0.49 1.02
CA ASN A 128 10.90 -0.48 -0.43
C ASN A 128 12.16 -1.15 -0.97
N ASP A 129 11.99 -2.33 -1.57
CA ASP A 129 13.01 -3.10 -2.28
C ASP A 129 12.92 -2.84 -3.80
N ASN A 130 13.06 -1.57 -4.20
CA ASN A 130 12.98 -1.12 -5.60
C ASN A 130 11.67 -1.47 -6.33
N PHE A 131 10.57 -1.66 -5.61
CA PHE A 131 9.30 -2.11 -6.21
C PHE A 131 8.73 -1.12 -7.25
N PHE A 132 8.99 0.17 -7.05
CA PHE A 132 8.49 1.27 -7.89
C PHE A 132 9.49 1.74 -8.95
N VAL A 133 10.71 1.18 -8.97
CA VAL A 133 11.83 1.59 -9.84
C VAL A 133 12.04 0.56 -10.95
#